data_AF-A0A5N7MMM0-F1
#
_entry.id   AF-A0A5N7MMM0-F1
#
_cell.length_a   1.000
_cell.length_b   1.000
_cell.length_c   1.000
_cell.angle_alpha   90.00
_cell.angle_beta   90.00
_cell.angle_gamma   90.00
#
_symmetry.space_group_name_H-M   'P 1'
#
loop_
_entity.id
_entity.type
_entity.pdbx_description
1 polymer ?
#
loop_
_entity_poly.entity_id
_entity_poly.type
_entity_poly.pdbx_seq_one_letter_code
_entity_poly.pdbx_strand_id
1 'polypeptide(L)'
;MMKDQLRDLIDRITEANHVSDDDVKMLQGEILDTGITCRLEVESLLALDRVVDAAESWGPVLTKLVVDFVVWNRAPHGVVSNDDAFWLATLLEISGPSPNAMSIAYAILDEAGYVDVALLDFIMRGRQQARLSQMAA
;
A
#
# COMPACT_ATOMS: atom_id res chain seq x y z
N MET A 1 4.30 17.07 3.11
CA MET A 1 4.97 16.74 4.39
C MET A 1 4.05 15.79 5.12
N MET A 2 4.59 14.75 5.73
CA MET A 2 3.77 13.79 6.50
C MET A 2 3.09 14.48 7.68
N LYS A 3 1.82 14.14 7.94
CA LYS A 3 1.07 14.59 9.12
C LYS A 3 1.75 14.13 10.42
N ASP A 4 1.90 15.02 11.40
CA ASP A 4 2.53 14.66 12.68
C ASP A 4 1.74 13.60 13.44
N GLN A 5 0.40 13.67 13.41
CA GLN A 5 -0.47 12.64 14.00
C GLN A 5 -0.27 11.24 13.38
N LEU A 6 0.08 11.17 12.07
CA LEU A 6 0.40 9.90 11.44
C LEU A 6 1.74 9.36 11.95
N ARG A 7 2.74 10.23 12.14
CA ARG A 7 4.02 9.84 12.73
C ARG A 7 3.83 9.29 14.13
N ASP A 8 3.09 10.02 14.98
CA ASP A 8 2.81 9.60 16.35
C ASP A 8 2.07 8.26 16.41
N LEU A 9 1.13 8.02 15.49
CA LEU A 9 0.44 6.74 15.36
C LEU A 9 1.41 5.61 15.00
N ILE A 10 2.26 5.83 13.99
CA ILE A 10 3.24 4.83 13.51
C ILE A 10 4.22 4.47 14.63
N ASP A 11 4.72 5.45 15.36
CA ASP A 11 5.65 5.24 16.48
C ASP A 11 4.97 4.37 17.55
N ARG A 12 3.73 4.70 17.94
CA ARG A 12 2.95 3.91 18.91
C ARG A 12 2.69 2.49 18.44
N ILE A 13 2.30 2.28 17.17
CA ILE A 13 2.06 0.94 16.63
C ILE A 13 3.35 0.14 16.58
N THR A 14 4.46 0.78 16.21
CA THR A 14 5.78 0.13 16.16
C THR A 14 6.20 -0.35 17.54
N GLU A 15 5.96 0.44 18.59
CA GLU A 15 6.19 0.03 19.98
C GLU A 15 5.27 -1.12 20.42
N ALA A 16 4.00 -1.10 20.01
CA ALA A 16 3.03 -2.16 20.32
C ALA A 16 3.22 -3.43 19.48
N ASN A 17 3.96 -3.35 18.38
CA ASN A 17 4.16 -4.39 17.36
C ASN A 17 2.85 -4.97 16.79
N HIS A 18 1.77 -4.19 16.78
CA HIS A 18 0.48 -4.64 16.27
C HIS A 18 -0.43 -3.47 15.86
N VAL A 19 -1.03 -3.53 14.67
CA VAL A 19 -2.12 -2.63 14.25
C VAL A 19 -3.47 -3.20 14.72
N SER A 20 -4.15 -2.51 15.63
CA SER A 20 -5.50 -2.89 16.09
C SER A 20 -6.62 -2.30 15.23
N ASP A 21 -7.84 -2.83 15.35
CA ASP A 21 -9.03 -2.28 14.67
C ASP A 21 -9.31 -0.81 15.05
N ASP A 22 -8.99 -0.40 16.28
CA ASP A 22 -9.17 0.98 16.71
C ASP A 22 -8.11 1.92 16.11
N ASP A 23 -6.89 1.41 15.88
CA ASP A 23 -5.87 2.14 15.12
C ASP A 23 -6.31 2.34 13.67
N VAL A 24 -6.91 1.32 13.05
CA VAL A 24 -7.45 1.41 11.69
C VAL A 24 -8.58 2.44 11.61
N LYS A 25 -9.51 2.45 12.57
CA LYS A 25 -10.59 3.46 12.63
C LYS A 25 -10.05 4.88 12.82
N MET A 26 -9.09 5.06 13.73
CA MET A 26 -8.45 6.36 13.96
C MET A 26 -7.73 6.84 12.71
N LEU A 27 -7.02 5.93 12.03
CA LEU A 27 -6.32 6.23 10.79
C LEU A 27 -7.29 6.77 9.72
N GLN A 28 -8.42 6.12 9.49
CA GLN A 28 -9.38 6.53 8.46
C GLN A 28 -10.26 7.71 8.85
N GLY A 29 -10.68 7.77 10.12
CA GLY A 29 -11.68 8.73 10.58
C GLY A 29 -11.10 10.07 11.04
N GLU A 30 -9.85 10.07 11.50
CA GLU A 30 -9.24 11.24 12.14
C GLU A 30 -7.95 11.69 11.46
N ILE A 31 -7.05 10.76 11.12
CA ILE A 31 -5.70 11.11 10.66
C ILE A 31 -5.65 11.30 9.14
N LEU A 32 -6.24 10.37 8.39
CA LEU A 32 -6.32 10.33 6.93
C LEU A 32 -7.76 10.46 6.43
N ASP A 33 -8.56 11.26 7.12
CA ASP A 33 -9.94 11.63 6.75
C ASP A 33 -10.03 12.22 5.33
N THR A 34 -9.01 12.99 4.94
CA THR A 34 -8.83 13.56 3.60
C THR A 34 -8.00 12.68 2.66
N GLY A 35 -7.66 11.46 3.09
CA GLY A 35 -6.73 10.57 2.39
C GLY A 35 -5.26 10.96 2.51
N ILE A 36 -4.42 10.19 1.82
CA ILE A 36 -2.97 10.41 1.74
C ILE A 36 -2.66 11.60 0.83
N THR A 37 -1.68 12.39 1.24
CA THR A 37 -1.29 13.64 0.57
C THR A 37 0.10 13.59 -0.05
N CYS A 38 0.95 12.64 0.34
CA CYS A 38 2.29 12.52 -0.24
C CYS A 38 2.86 11.09 -0.20
N ARG A 39 3.89 10.85 -1.04
CA ARG A 39 4.57 9.55 -1.15
C ARG A 39 5.11 9.04 0.18
N LEU A 40 5.63 9.92 1.02
CA LEU A 40 6.21 9.55 2.31
C LEU A 40 5.20 8.87 3.26
N GLU A 41 3.92 9.26 3.17
CA GLU A 41 2.85 8.62 3.97
C GLU A 41 2.57 7.21 3.47
N VAL A 42 2.51 7.00 2.14
CA VAL A 42 2.42 5.65 1.55
C VAL A 42 3.61 4.80 1.96
N GLU A 43 4.83 5.33 1.82
CA GLU A 43 6.07 4.63 2.17
C GLU A 43 6.07 4.16 3.62
N SER A 44 5.58 5.00 4.53
CA SER A 44 5.60 4.71 5.97
C SER A 44 4.50 3.72 6.36
N LEU A 45 3.32 3.79 5.73
CA LEU A 45 2.26 2.79 5.92
C LEU A 45 2.67 1.42 5.36
N LEU A 46 3.32 1.38 4.19
CA LEU A 46 3.87 0.15 3.63
C LEU A 46 5.04 -0.39 4.47
N ALA A 47 5.87 0.48 5.03
CA ALA A 47 6.92 0.07 5.96
C ALA A 47 6.32 -0.54 7.23
N LEU A 48 5.22 0.02 7.75
CA LEU A 48 4.50 -0.52 8.89
C LEU A 48 3.90 -1.90 8.59
N ASP A 49 3.20 -2.05 7.46
CA ASP A 49 2.61 -3.33 6.99
C ASP A 49 3.58 -4.50 6.99
N ARG A 50 4.87 -4.22 6.86
CA ARG A 50 5.94 -5.22 6.79
C ARG A 50 6.46 -5.69 8.13
N VAL A 51 6.40 -4.83 9.14
CA VAL A 51 7.16 -5.02 10.39
C VAL A 51 6.28 -5.39 11.56
N VAL A 52 4.98 -5.11 11.50
CA VAL A 52 4.02 -5.45 12.56
C VAL A 52 2.94 -6.40 12.06
N ASP A 53 2.40 -7.20 12.98
CA ASP A 53 1.14 -7.91 12.73
C ASP A 53 -0.02 -6.90 12.69
N ALA A 54 -1.13 -7.25 12.05
CA ALA A 54 -2.26 -6.34 11.91
C ALA A 54 -3.60 -7.06 12.02
N ALA A 55 -4.62 -6.33 12.48
CA ALA A 55 -6.01 -6.74 12.40
C ALA A 55 -6.42 -6.98 10.94
N GLU A 56 -7.41 -7.85 10.72
CA GLU A 56 -7.89 -8.20 9.37
C GLU A 56 -8.38 -6.98 8.58
N SER A 57 -8.84 -5.93 9.27
CA SER A 57 -9.29 -4.67 8.68
C SER A 57 -8.17 -3.85 8.04
N TRP A 58 -6.91 -4.07 8.42
CA TRP A 58 -5.76 -3.29 7.95
C TRP A 58 -5.53 -3.40 6.44
N GLY A 59 -5.47 -4.62 5.90
CA GLY A 59 -5.17 -4.86 4.48
C GLY A 59 -6.13 -4.14 3.51
N PRO A 60 -7.46 -4.27 3.69
CA PRO A 60 -8.44 -3.54 2.88
C PRO A 60 -8.31 -2.02 2.99
N VAL A 61 -8.04 -1.49 4.19
CA VAL A 61 -7.91 -0.06 4.43
C VAL A 61 -6.65 0.51 3.80
N LEU A 62 -5.51 -0.15 4.01
CA LEU A 62 -4.24 0.19 3.39
C LEU A 62 -4.37 0.18 1.87
N THR A 63 -4.98 -0.87 1.31
CA THR A 63 -5.25 -1.00 -0.12
C THR A 63 -6.01 0.21 -0.65
N LYS A 64 -7.14 0.54 -0.03
CA LYS A 64 -7.96 1.68 -0.42
C LYS A 64 -7.19 2.99 -0.37
N LEU A 65 -6.49 3.27 0.73
CA LEU A 65 -5.74 4.52 0.90
C LEU A 65 -4.64 4.70 -0.15
N VAL A 66 -3.91 3.63 -0.48
CA VAL A 66 -2.85 3.67 -1.50
C VAL A 66 -3.45 3.82 -2.90
N VAL A 67 -4.53 3.13 -3.22
CA VAL A 67 -5.22 3.23 -4.52
C VAL A 67 -5.79 4.63 -4.71
N ASP A 68 -6.54 5.15 -3.73
CA ASP A 68 -7.10 6.50 -3.75
C ASP A 68 -5.99 7.54 -4.00
N PHE A 69 -4.83 7.37 -3.36
CA PHE A 69 -3.68 8.26 -3.57
C PHE A 69 -3.10 8.17 -4.99
N VAL A 70 -2.72 6.97 -5.41
CA VAL A 70 -1.94 6.74 -6.63
C VAL A 70 -2.79 6.99 -7.88
N VAL A 71 -4.07 6.62 -7.84
CA VAL A 71 -4.98 6.72 -8.99
C VAL A 71 -5.67 8.09 -9.02
N TRP A 72 -6.13 8.60 -7.87
CA TRP A 72 -7.01 9.77 -7.85
C TRP A 72 -6.41 11.02 -7.25
N ASN A 73 -5.50 10.96 -6.27
CA ASN A 73 -4.93 12.19 -5.70
C ASN A 73 -3.76 12.74 -6.51
N ARG A 74 -3.18 11.93 -7.41
CA ARG A 74 -2.11 12.36 -8.31
C ARG A 74 -2.64 12.73 -9.68
N ALA A 75 -2.10 13.81 -10.23
CA ALA A 75 -2.39 14.23 -11.59
C ALA A 75 -1.42 13.56 -12.58
N PRO A 76 -1.89 13.10 -13.76
CA PRO A 76 -3.29 13.11 -14.20
C PRO A 76 -4.12 12.00 -13.53
N HIS A 77 -5.35 12.32 -13.14
CA HIS A 77 -6.27 11.39 -12.46
C HIS A 77 -6.61 10.17 -13.33
N GLY A 78 -6.68 8.99 -12.72
CA GLY A 78 -6.96 7.72 -13.39
C GLY A 78 -5.76 7.14 -14.15
N VAL A 79 -4.58 7.73 -14.03
CA VAL A 79 -3.37 7.33 -14.77
C VAL A 79 -2.22 7.11 -13.79
N VAL A 80 -1.71 5.88 -13.76
CA VAL A 80 -0.48 5.56 -13.03
C VAL A 80 0.71 5.70 -13.98
N SER A 81 1.37 6.84 -13.86
CA SER A 81 2.54 7.20 -14.67
C SER A 81 3.71 6.24 -14.46
N ASN A 82 4.71 6.27 -15.35
CA ASN A 82 5.94 5.48 -15.17
C ASN A 82 6.67 5.79 -13.84
N ASP A 83 6.75 7.07 -13.46
CA ASP A 83 7.39 7.46 -12.19
C ASP A 83 6.62 6.92 -10.98
N ASP A 84 5.29 6.97 -11.02
CA ASP A 84 4.45 6.41 -9.94
C ASP A 84 4.47 4.89 -9.89
N ALA A 85 4.39 4.23 -11.04
CA ALA A 85 4.44 2.79 -11.14
C ALA A 85 5.80 2.25 -10.68
N PHE A 86 6.90 2.86 -11.13
CA PHE A 86 8.24 2.44 -10.75
C PHE A 86 8.52 2.64 -9.26
N TRP A 87 8.14 3.81 -8.72
CA TRP A 87 8.24 4.09 -7.29
C TRP A 87 7.45 3.08 -6.46
N LEU A 88 6.17 2.86 -6.79
CA LEU A 88 5.33 1.95 -6.03
C LEU A 88 5.79 0.49 -6.17
N ALA A 89 6.11 0.03 -7.39
CA ALA A 89 6.61 -1.32 -7.61
C ALA A 89 7.88 -1.60 -6.80
N THR A 90 8.79 -0.62 -6.73
CA THR A 90 10.01 -0.73 -5.90
C THR A 90 9.66 -0.94 -4.43
N LEU A 91 8.70 -0.19 -3.88
CA LEU A 91 8.28 -0.33 -2.48
C LEU A 91 7.61 -1.67 -2.19
N LEU A 92 6.71 -2.10 -3.09
CA LEU A 92 6.01 -3.38 -2.95
C LEU A 92 6.98 -4.57 -3.06
N GLU A 93 8.05 -4.43 -3.85
CA GLU A 93 9.05 -5.48 -4.05
C GLU A 93 9.99 -5.67 -2.85
N ILE A 94 10.16 -4.68 -1.95
CA ILE A 94 11.05 -4.79 -0.76
C ILE A 94 10.63 -5.96 0.16
N SER A 95 9.35 -6.30 0.17
CA SER A 95 8.78 -7.38 1.00
C SER A 95 8.59 -8.69 0.24
N GLY A 96 8.84 -8.66 -1.08
CA GLY A 96 8.27 -9.63 -2.00
C GLY A 96 6.74 -9.49 -2.13
N PRO A 97 6.09 -10.37 -2.92
CA PRO A 97 4.66 -10.29 -3.24
C PRO A 97 3.79 -10.72 -2.04
N SER A 98 3.72 -9.89 -1.00
CA SER A 98 2.82 -10.11 0.14
C SER A 98 1.35 -10.08 -0.31
N PRO A 99 0.42 -10.70 0.43
CA PRO A 99 -1.01 -10.62 0.11
C PRO A 99 -1.51 -9.17 -0.02
N ASN A 100 -1.08 -8.28 0.87
CA ASN A 100 -1.45 -6.86 0.82
C ASN A 100 -0.79 -6.15 -0.37
N ALA A 101 0.48 -6.41 -0.66
CA ALA A 101 1.16 -5.84 -1.81
C ALA A 101 0.52 -6.23 -3.15
N MET A 102 0.12 -7.50 -3.28
CA MET A 102 -0.61 -7.98 -4.44
C MET A 102 -2.03 -7.38 -4.51
N SER A 103 -2.72 -7.24 -3.38
CA SER A 103 -4.05 -6.62 -3.32
C SER A 103 -4.01 -5.16 -3.76
N ILE A 104 -3.01 -4.39 -3.31
CA ILE A 104 -2.76 -3.02 -3.77
C ILE A 104 -2.54 -2.98 -5.28
N ALA A 105 -1.62 -3.80 -5.80
CA ALA A 105 -1.29 -3.77 -7.22
C ALA A 105 -2.48 -4.16 -8.11
N TYR A 106 -3.29 -5.15 -7.70
CA TYR A 106 -4.49 -5.52 -8.43
C TYR A 106 -5.59 -4.47 -8.36
N ALA A 107 -5.82 -3.86 -7.19
CA ALA A 107 -6.82 -2.80 -7.06
C ALA A 107 -6.47 -1.59 -7.93
N ILE A 108 -5.19 -1.22 -7.99
CA ILE A 108 -4.71 -0.16 -8.90
C ILE A 108 -4.96 -0.54 -10.36
N LEU A 109 -4.67 -1.79 -10.75
CA LEU A 109 -4.89 -2.26 -12.11
C LEU A 109 -6.37 -2.27 -12.52
N ASP A 110 -7.26 -2.56 -11.57
CA ASP A 110 -8.71 -2.58 -11.80
C ASP A 110 -9.31 -1.18 -11.89
N GLU A 111 -8.78 -0.23 -11.11
CA GLU A 111 -9.36 1.11 -10.97
C GLU A 111 -8.75 2.16 -11.92
N ALA A 112 -7.47 2.02 -12.28
CA ALA A 112 -6.81 2.96 -13.18
C ALA A 112 -7.18 2.71 -14.64
N GLY A 113 -7.44 3.78 -15.39
CA GLY A 113 -7.65 3.72 -16.84
C GLY A 113 -6.36 3.45 -17.62
N TYR A 114 -5.21 3.76 -17.03
CA TYR A 114 -3.89 3.43 -17.57
C TYR A 114 -2.90 3.12 -16.45
N VAL A 115 -2.10 2.08 -16.65
CA VAL A 115 -1.02 1.68 -15.75
C VAL A 115 0.24 1.39 -16.55
N ASP A 116 1.35 2.00 -16.15
CA ASP A 116 2.66 1.75 -16.75
C ASP A 116 3.19 0.33 -16.47
N VAL A 117 4.03 -0.16 -17.38
CA VAL A 117 4.56 -1.53 -17.38
C VAL A 117 5.30 -1.92 -16.10
N ALA A 118 5.91 -0.97 -15.38
CA ALA A 118 6.64 -1.29 -14.15
C ALA A 118 5.78 -1.99 -13.10
N LEU A 119 4.50 -1.58 -12.95
CA LEU A 119 3.58 -2.23 -12.01
C LEU A 119 3.07 -3.58 -12.55
N LEU A 120 2.88 -3.70 -13.86
CA LEU A 120 2.52 -4.97 -14.51
C LEU A 120 3.61 -6.03 -14.33
N ASP A 121 4.87 -5.63 -14.48
CA ASP A 121 6.03 -6.50 -14.28
C ASP A 121 6.08 -7.03 -12.83
N PHE A 122 5.85 -6.16 -11.85
CA PHE A 122 5.73 -6.57 -10.44
C PHE A 122 4.63 -7.63 -10.25
N ILE A 123 3.43 -7.40 -10.78
CA ILE A 123 2.31 -8.34 -10.70
C ILE A 123 2.68 -9.69 -11.33
N MET A 124 3.31 -9.68 -12.52
CA MET A 124 3.72 -10.89 -13.21
C MET A 124 4.75 -11.69 -12.41
N ARG A 125 5.76 -11.01 -11.85
CA ARG A 125 6.76 -11.64 -10.95
C ARG A 125 6.08 -12.25 -9.72
N GLY A 126 5.17 -11.51 -9.08
CA GLY A 126 4.43 -11.99 -7.91
C GLY A 126 3.62 -13.27 -8.20
N ARG A 127 2.91 -13.30 -9.34
CA ARG A 127 2.17 -14.49 -9.78
C ARG A 127 3.09 -15.68 -10.05
N GLN A 128 4.22 -15.46 -10.70
CA GLN A 128 5.19 -16.51 -10.99
C GLN A 128 5.74 -17.12 -9.69
N GLN A 129 6.05 -16.29 -8.70
CA GLN A 129 6.55 -16.73 -7.42
C GLN A 129 5.51 -17.55 -6.65
N ALA A 130 4.26 -17.09 -6.57
CA ALA A 130 3.16 -17.83 -5.95
C ALA A 130 2.96 -19.22 -6.60
N ARG A 131 3.05 -19.30 -7.94
CA ARG A 131 2.96 -20.57 -8.67
C ARG A 131 4.11 -21.51 -8.32
N LEU A 132 5.34 -21.01 -8.25
CA LEU A 132 6.51 -21.83 -7.87
C LEU A 132 6.38 -22.35 -6.44
N SER A 133 5.89 -21.53 -5.50
CA SER A 133 5.63 -21.96 -4.12
C SER A 133 4.57 -23.07 -4.04
N GLN A 134 3.52 -23.01 -4.85
CA GLN A 134 2.50 -24.06 -4.92
C GLN A 134 3.02 -25.38 -5.52
N MET A 135 4.00 -25.32 -6.41
CA MET A 135 4.60 -26.52 -7.01
C MET A 135 5.63 -27.21 -6.10
N ALA A 136 6.15 -26.48 -5.10
CA ALA A 136 7.14 -26.97 -4.15
C ALA A 136 6.54 -27.51 -2.84
N ALA A 137 5.24 -27.30 -2.61
CA ALA A 137 4.48 -27.78 -1.46
C ALA A 137 3.77 -29.10 -1.76
#